data_AF-A0A8T7FGT2-F1
#
_entry.id   AF-A0A8T7FGT2-F1
#
_cell.length_a   1.000
_cell.length_b   1.000
_cell.length_c   1.000
_cell.angle_alpha   90.00
_cell.angle_beta   90.00
_cell.angle_gamma   90.00
#
_symmetry.space_group_name_H-M   'P 1'
#
loop_
_entity.id
_entity.type
_entity.pdbx_description
1 polymer ?
#
loop_
_entity_poly.entity_id
_entity_poly.type
_entity_poly.pdbx_seq_one_letter_code
_entity_poly.pdbx_strand_id
1 'polypeptide(L)'
;MPTTLENWNPGKAENRHPEMTYEEKEKLFLEVKEDARYEDFLYGCYECGICVSSCPSARFYDYSPRVIAQAMAREDVERIYDIISEDIWNCAQCFSCVRCPRGNNPGGLVTLLREVAVRNGLQETRDVLQGYSRVIYKVMLKGNQVSPDMLQPDFFPDWGPWVAQFSANMPVWRKAIPVDTLRGVTDAAWKTDRKTLLELYTIWFETGNMDIIKEIDEGLYDLLAEVMQEELEDQ
;
A
#
# COMPACT_ATOMS: atom_id res chain seq x y z
N MET A 1 -13.41 -19.35 -19.03
CA MET A 1 -14.02 -18.60 -17.91
C MET A 1 -15.25 -17.92 -18.46
N PRO A 2 -16.44 -18.05 -17.84
CA PRO A 2 -17.70 -17.82 -18.54
C PRO A 2 -17.85 -16.35 -18.92
N THR A 3 -17.78 -16.10 -20.22
CA THR A 3 -17.91 -14.80 -20.88
C THR A 3 -19.27 -14.71 -21.57
N THR A 4 -20.35 -14.57 -20.79
CA THR A 4 -21.67 -14.19 -21.30
C THR A 4 -22.30 -13.12 -20.41
N LEU A 5 -22.98 -12.15 -21.02
CA LEU A 5 -23.67 -11.04 -20.35
C LEU A 5 -24.69 -11.50 -19.30
N GLU A 6 -25.22 -12.72 -19.42
CA GLU A 6 -26.16 -13.32 -18.48
C GLU A 6 -25.50 -13.79 -17.16
N ASN A 7 -24.17 -13.93 -17.14
CA ASN A 7 -23.38 -14.30 -15.96
C ASN A 7 -22.49 -13.15 -15.46
N TRP A 8 -22.64 -11.94 -16.04
CA TRP A 8 -22.07 -10.72 -15.47
C TRP A 8 -22.92 -10.33 -14.26
N ASN A 9 -22.55 -10.88 -13.10
CA ASN A 9 -23.14 -10.50 -11.82
C ASN A 9 -22.49 -9.19 -11.35
N PRO A 10 -23.23 -8.06 -11.24
CA PRO A 10 -22.73 -6.78 -10.72
C PRO A 10 -22.56 -6.83 -9.19
N GLY A 11 -22.21 -7.99 -8.65
CA GLY A 11 -22.15 -8.30 -7.24
C GLY A 11 -20.92 -7.70 -6.56
N LYS A 12 -20.83 -6.36 -6.52
CA LYS A 12 -20.31 -5.72 -5.33
C LYS A 12 -21.48 -5.70 -4.36
N ALA A 13 -21.40 -6.50 -3.30
CA ALA A 13 -22.44 -6.48 -2.27
C ALA A 13 -22.64 -5.03 -1.82
N GLU A 14 -23.90 -4.56 -1.86
CA GLU A 14 -24.29 -3.29 -1.26
C GLU A 14 -23.86 -3.34 0.21
N ASN A 15 -23.10 -2.33 0.64
CA ASN A 15 -22.63 -2.11 2.01
C ASN A 15 -21.61 -3.14 2.55
N ARG A 16 -20.39 -3.14 1.99
CA ARG A 16 -19.23 -3.88 2.56
C ARG A 16 -18.40 -3.09 3.57
N HIS A 17 -18.62 -1.79 3.67
CA HIS A 17 -17.82 -0.86 4.47
C HIS A 17 -18.71 -0.08 5.44
N PRO A 18 -18.16 0.46 6.53
CA PRO A 18 -18.92 1.27 7.47
C PRO A 18 -19.68 2.39 6.75
N GLU A 19 -20.95 2.56 7.11
CA GLU A 19 -21.75 3.70 6.68
C GLU A 19 -21.06 4.97 7.21
N MET A 20 -20.51 5.76 6.29
CA MET A 20 -19.98 7.10 6.55
C MET A 20 -20.97 8.15 6.05
N THR A 21 -20.97 9.33 6.67
CA THR A 21 -21.84 10.42 6.18
C THR A 21 -21.36 10.91 4.82
N TYR A 22 -22.26 11.54 4.06
CA TYR A 22 -21.88 12.13 2.77
C TYR A 22 -20.79 13.19 2.94
N GLU A 23 -20.87 14.00 4.00
CA GLU A 23 -19.90 15.05 4.33
C GLU A 23 -18.50 14.47 4.60
N GLU A 24 -18.41 13.32 5.27
CA GLU A 24 -17.14 12.64 5.51
C GLU A 24 -16.56 12.05 4.22
N LYS A 25 -17.39 11.45 3.37
CA LYS A 25 -16.98 10.95 2.05
C LYS A 25 -16.50 12.08 1.15
N GLU A 26 -17.22 13.20 1.16
CA GLU A 26 -16.86 14.40 0.40
C GLU A 26 -15.52 14.96 0.87
N LYS A 27 -15.27 14.99 2.18
CA LYS A 27 -13.96 15.40 2.72
C LYS A 27 -12.82 14.55 2.16
N LEU A 28 -12.95 13.22 2.13
CA LEU A 28 -11.93 12.33 1.55
C LEU A 28 -11.70 12.65 0.06
N PHE A 29 -12.77 12.86 -0.70
CA PHE A 29 -12.65 13.22 -2.11
C PHE A 29 -11.98 14.57 -2.33
N LEU A 30 -12.32 15.59 -1.54
CA LEU A 30 -11.71 16.91 -1.62
C LEU A 30 -10.21 16.84 -1.33
N GLU A 31 -9.80 16.04 -0.35
CA GLU A 31 -8.38 15.79 -0.04
C GLU A 31 -7.63 15.20 -1.25
N VAL A 32 -8.26 14.31 -2.02
CA VAL A 32 -7.68 13.79 -3.28
C VAL A 32 -7.52 14.90 -4.33
N LYS A 33 -8.50 15.81 -4.45
CA LYS A 33 -8.47 16.92 -5.42
C LYS A 33 -7.45 17.99 -5.06
N GLU A 34 -7.24 18.23 -3.77
CA GLU A 34 -6.30 19.25 -3.27
C GLU A 34 -4.83 18.86 -3.50
N ASP A 35 -4.55 17.58 -3.78
CA ASP A 35 -3.21 17.14 -4.13
C ASP A 35 -2.74 17.78 -5.45
N ALA A 36 -1.56 18.39 -5.43
CA ALA A 36 -0.99 19.09 -6.57
C ALA A 36 -0.82 18.21 -7.82
N ARG A 37 -0.74 16.88 -7.68
CA ARG A 37 -0.61 15.93 -8.79
C ARG A 37 -1.96 15.61 -9.45
N TYR A 38 -3.09 15.99 -8.84
CA TYR A 38 -4.42 15.62 -9.33
C TYR A 38 -4.68 16.10 -10.76
N GLU A 39 -4.33 17.36 -11.05
CA GLU A 39 -4.52 17.97 -12.37
C GLU A 39 -3.69 17.29 -13.47
N ASP A 40 -2.53 16.72 -13.11
CA ASP A 40 -1.69 15.95 -14.03
C ASP A 40 -2.24 14.55 -14.33
N PHE A 41 -3.16 14.05 -13.50
CA PHE A 41 -3.68 12.69 -13.62
C PHE A 41 -5.03 12.62 -14.33
N LEU A 42 -5.78 13.72 -14.41
CA LEU A 42 -7.12 13.72 -15.02
C LEU A 42 -7.39 14.96 -15.88
N TYR A 43 -7.28 14.80 -17.21
CA TYR A 43 -7.50 15.86 -18.20
C TYR A 43 -8.87 15.82 -18.91
N GLY A 44 -9.55 14.67 -18.87
CA GLY A 44 -10.85 14.50 -19.54
C GLY A 44 -10.99 13.11 -20.15
N CYS A 45 -11.46 12.17 -19.33
CA CYS A 45 -11.80 10.82 -19.75
C CYS A 45 -13.02 10.85 -20.70
N TYR A 46 -12.91 10.24 -21.88
CA TYR A 46 -14.04 9.97 -22.77
C TYR A 46 -14.39 8.48 -22.87
N GLU A 47 -13.95 7.69 -21.87
CA GLU A 47 -14.42 6.33 -21.62
C GLU A 47 -14.05 5.25 -22.65
N CYS A 48 -13.02 5.48 -23.47
CA CYS A 48 -12.55 4.56 -24.53
C CYS A 48 -12.17 3.14 -24.08
N GLY A 49 -11.86 2.93 -22.80
CA GLY A 49 -11.54 1.60 -22.26
C GLY A 49 -10.11 1.09 -22.53
N ILE A 50 -9.23 1.86 -23.17
CA ILE A 50 -7.83 1.46 -23.40
C ILE A 50 -7.13 1.10 -22.09
N CYS A 51 -7.32 1.90 -21.04
CA CYS A 51 -6.76 1.63 -19.72
C CYS A 51 -7.20 0.26 -19.15
N VAL A 52 -8.46 -0.14 -19.37
CA VAL A 52 -9.00 -1.44 -18.96
C VAL A 52 -8.33 -2.56 -19.76
N SER A 53 -8.26 -2.43 -21.09
CA SER A 53 -7.63 -3.45 -21.95
C SER A 53 -6.16 -3.70 -21.62
N SER A 54 -5.45 -2.65 -21.18
CA SER A 54 -4.05 -2.68 -20.79
C SER A 54 -3.82 -3.18 -19.37
N CYS A 55 -4.86 -3.22 -18.52
CA CYS A 55 -4.74 -3.54 -17.11
C CYS A 55 -4.69 -5.06 -16.90
N PRO A 56 -3.63 -5.60 -16.27
CA PRO A 56 -3.61 -7.01 -15.90
C PRO A 56 -4.65 -7.35 -14.83
N SER A 57 -4.82 -6.50 -13.81
CA SER A 57 -5.76 -6.72 -12.70
C SER A 57 -7.21 -6.83 -13.18
N ALA A 58 -7.60 -6.00 -14.17
CA ALA A 58 -8.95 -6.03 -14.75
C ALA A 58 -9.31 -7.35 -15.45
N ARG A 59 -8.35 -8.26 -15.67
CA ARG A 59 -8.60 -9.60 -16.23
C ARG A 59 -8.99 -10.63 -15.17
N PHE A 60 -8.64 -10.37 -13.91
CA PHE A 60 -8.75 -11.34 -12.83
C PHE A 60 -9.67 -10.87 -11.69
N TYR A 61 -9.83 -9.56 -11.53
CA TYR A 61 -10.61 -8.94 -10.47
C TYR A 61 -11.69 -8.03 -11.05
N ASP A 62 -12.73 -7.76 -10.27
CA ASP A 62 -13.74 -6.74 -10.58
C ASP A 62 -13.19 -5.33 -10.34
N TYR A 63 -12.22 -4.97 -11.16
CA TYR A 63 -11.42 -3.77 -11.07
C TYR A 63 -11.33 -3.10 -12.44
N SER A 64 -11.60 -1.80 -12.50
CA SER A 64 -11.56 -1.05 -13.75
C SER A 64 -10.93 0.32 -13.57
N PRO A 65 -9.72 0.56 -14.13
CA PRO A 65 -9.12 1.89 -14.09
C PRO A 65 -9.96 2.94 -14.85
N ARG A 66 -10.83 2.52 -15.78
CA ARG A 66 -11.79 3.43 -16.42
C ARG A 66 -12.86 3.90 -15.45
N VAL A 67 -13.41 2.99 -14.63
CA VAL A 67 -14.45 3.35 -13.64
C VAL A 67 -13.90 4.33 -12.62
N ILE A 68 -12.65 4.17 -12.21
CA ILE A 68 -11.96 5.13 -11.34
C ILE A 68 -11.89 6.50 -12.02
N ALA A 69 -11.36 6.57 -13.24
CA ALA A 69 -11.30 7.84 -13.98
C ALA A 69 -12.69 8.46 -14.25
N GLN A 70 -13.73 7.65 -14.45
CA GLN A 70 -15.12 8.12 -14.61
C GLN A 70 -15.67 8.71 -13.31
N ALA A 71 -15.51 8.02 -12.18
CA ALA A 71 -15.98 8.48 -10.88
C ALA A 71 -15.32 9.80 -10.49
N MET A 72 -13.99 9.90 -10.66
CA MET A 72 -13.26 11.15 -10.41
C MET A 72 -13.70 12.29 -11.35
N ALA A 73 -13.90 12.01 -12.64
CA ALA A 73 -14.31 13.03 -13.61
C ALA A 73 -15.75 13.52 -13.41
N ARG A 74 -16.61 12.69 -12.83
CA ARG A 74 -18.00 13.03 -12.51
C ARG A 74 -18.16 13.58 -11.09
N GLU A 75 -17.09 13.56 -10.30
CA GLU A 75 -17.12 13.93 -8.88
C GLU A 75 -18.17 13.12 -8.10
N ASP A 76 -18.30 11.84 -8.44
CA ASP A 76 -19.26 10.91 -7.82
C ASP A 76 -18.72 10.43 -6.47
N VAL A 77 -18.97 11.23 -5.42
CA VAL A 77 -18.44 11.04 -4.06
C VAL A 77 -18.75 9.64 -3.50
N GLU A 78 -19.97 9.16 -3.69
CA GLU A 78 -20.39 7.83 -3.23
C GLU A 78 -19.59 6.73 -3.93
N ARG A 79 -19.47 6.81 -5.28
CA ARG A 79 -18.69 5.82 -6.02
C ARG A 79 -17.20 5.91 -5.71
N ILE A 80 -16.67 7.09 -5.44
CA ILE A 80 -15.27 7.29 -5.03
C ILE A 80 -15.00 6.64 -3.67
N TYR A 81 -15.94 6.76 -2.73
CA TYR A 81 -15.86 6.08 -1.44
C TYR A 81 -15.87 4.54 -1.60
N ASP A 82 -16.73 3.98 -2.44
CA ASP A 82 -16.67 2.54 -2.73
C ASP A 82 -15.31 2.12 -3.31
N ILE A 83 -14.73 2.96 -4.15
CA ILE A 83 -13.43 2.70 -4.77
C ILE A 83 -12.31 2.75 -3.73
N ILE A 84 -12.29 3.77 -2.87
CA ILE A 84 -11.21 3.99 -1.89
C ILE A 84 -11.17 2.88 -0.83
N SER A 85 -12.33 2.32 -0.49
CA SER A 85 -12.41 1.29 0.56
C SER A 85 -11.95 -0.10 0.09
N GLU A 86 -12.03 -0.44 -1.21
CA GLU A 86 -11.67 -1.79 -1.69
C GLU A 86 -10.93 -1.79 -3.03
N ASP A 87 -11.49 -1.16 -4.06
CA ASP A 87 -11.05 -1.33 -5.46
C ASP A 87 -9.59 -0.92 -5.66
N ILE A 88 -9.13 0.12 -4.95
CA ILE A 88 -7.77 0.64 -5.10
C ILE A 88 -6.69 -0.40 -4.81
N TRP A 89 -6.95 -1.40 -3.96
CA TRP A 89 -5.96 -2.41 -3.57
C TRP A 89 -5.73 -3.48 -4.63
N ASN A 90 -6.64 -3.60 -5.60
CA ASN A 90 -6.47 -4.49 -6.77
C ASN A 90 -5.48 -3.94 -7.81
N CYS A 91 -5.08 -2.67 -7.70
CA CYS A 91 -4.10 -2.06 -8.59
C CYS A 91 -2.68 -2.53 -8.27
N ALA A 92 -2.01 -3.15 -9.25
CA ALA A 92 -0.60 -3.53 -9.11
C ALA A 92 0.40 -2.38 -9.31
N GLN A 93 -0.07 -1.13 -9.47
CA GLN A 93 0.76 0.06 -9.78
C GLN A 93 1.76 -0.16 -10.93
N CYS A 94 1.38 -0.94 -11.96
CA CYS A 94 2.23 -1.19 -13.14
C CYS A 94 2.22 -0.03 -14.16
N PHE A 95 1.35 0.98 -13.96
CA PHE A 95 1.17 2.14 -14.84
C PHE A 95 0.89 1.85 -16.32
N SER A 96 0.49 0.62 -16.69
CA SER A 96 0.15 0.31 -18.10
C SER A 96 -1.02 1.15 -18.64
N CYS A 97 -1.86 1.67 -17.75
CA CYS A 97 -3.00 2.53 -18.07
C CYS A 97 -2.63 3.95 -18.54
N VAL A 98 -1.37 4.40 -18.39
CA VAL A 98 -0.89 5.72 -18.87
C VAL A 98 -0.85 5.83 -20.39
N ARG A 99 -1.16 4.74 -21.11
CA ARG A 99 -1.40 4.71 -22.57
C ARG A 99 -2.68 5.45 -22.98
N CYS A 100 -3.31 6.20 -22.05
CA CYS A 100 -4.51 6.95 -22.33
C CYS A 100 -4.23 8.00 -23.43
N PRO A 101 -5.00 8.01 -24.53
CA PRO A 101 -4.80 8.99 -25.61
C PRO A 101 -5.11 10.44 -25.19
N ARG A 102 -5.74 10.64 -24.02
CA ARG A 102 -6.00 11.95 -23.41
C ARG A 102 -4.95 12.38 -22.40
N GLY A 103 -3.94 11.55 -22.15
CA GLY A 103 -2.94 11.80 -21.11
C GLY A 103 -3.41 11.50 -19.68
N ASN A 104 -4.61 10.95 -19.47
CA ASN A 104 -5.05 10.60 -18.11
C ASN A 104 -4.15 9.51 -17.51
N ASN A 105 -3.92 9.59 -16.20
CA ASN A 105 -3.16 8.63 -15.42
C ASN A 105 -4.04 7.97 -14.32
N PRO A 106 -4.86 6.95 -14.66
CA PRO A 106 -5.66 6.24 -13.65
C PRO A 106 -4.82 5.57 -12.55
N GLY A 107 -3.59 5.16 -12.84
CA GLY A 107 -2.68 4.61 -11.82
C GLY A 107 -2.21 5.66 -10.81
N GLY A 108 -2.02 6.89 -11.28
CA GLY A 108 -1.77 8.06 -10.44
C GLY A 108 -2.96 8.38 -9.55
N LEU A 109 -4.19 8.39 -10.10
CA LEU A 109 -5.42 8.58 -9.31
C LEU A 109 -5.55 7.54 -8.18
N VAL A 110 -5.27 6.27 -8.47
CA VAL A 110 -5.25 5.21 -7.44
C VAL A 110 -4.20 5.48 -6.36
N THR A 111 -3.06 6.07 -6.72
CA THR A 111 -2.00 6.40 -5.75
C THR A 111 -2.50 7.48 -4.79
N LEU A 112 -3.14 8.54 -5.30
CA LEU A 112 -3.74 9.58 -4.44
C LEU A 112 -4.83 9.01 -3.52
N LEU A 113 -5.71 8.16 -4.06
CA LEU A 113 -6.76 7.50 -3.28
C LEU A 113 -6.17 6.63 -2.16
N ARG A 114 -5.11 5.86 -2.43
CA ARG A 114 -4.41 5.08 -1.39
C ARG A 114 -3.80 5.97 -0.32
N GLU A 115 -3.15 7.07 -0.70
CA GLU A 115 -2.56 7.99 0.26
C GLU A 115 -3.61 8.62 1.19
N VAL A 116 -4.75 9.03 0.65
CA VAL A 116 -5.88 9.54 1.45
C VAL A 116 -6.46 8.47 2.36
N ALA A 117 -6.62 7.23 1.87
CA ALA A 117 -7.11 6.10 2.66
C ALA A 117 -6.19 5.80 3.86
N VAL A 118 -4.87 5.86 3.62
CA VAL A 118 -3.84 5.64 4.64
C VAL A 118 -3.80 6.79 5.64
N ARG A 119 -3.81 8.04 5.17
CA ARG A 119 -3.74 9.24 6.03
C ARG A 119 -4.95 9.37 6.96
N ASN A 120 -6.11 8.91 6.52
CA ASN A 120 -7.35 8.93 7.31
C ASN A 120 -7.58 7.62 8.09
N GLY A 121 -6.62 6.67 8.08
CA GLY A 121 -6.68 5.47 8.91
C GLY A 121 -7.90 4.58 8.65
N LEU A 122 -8.39 4.52 7.41
CA LEU A 122 -9.60 3.74 7.08
C LEU A 122 -9.44 2.27 7.49
N GLN A 123 -10.49 1.67 8.04
CA GLN A 123 -10.38 0.32 8.64
C GLN A 123 -9.91 -0.72 7.61
N GLU A 124 -10.45 -0.68 6.40
CA GLU A 124 -10.06 -1.55 5.29
C GLU A 124 -8.59 -1.39 4.93
N THR A 125 -8.08 -0.18 5.06
CA THR A 125 -6.67 0.13 4.81
C THR A 125 -5.79 -0.47 5.90
N ARG A 126 -6.20 -0.39 7.17
CA ARG A 126 -5.51 -1.05 8.29
C ARG A 126 -5.46 -2.57 8.08
N ASP A 127 -6.56 -3.18 7.65
CA ASP A 127 -6.64 -4.62 7.42
C ASP A 127 -5.68 -5.07 6.30
N VAL A 128 -5.67 -4.34 5.16
CA VAL A 128 -4.76 -4.64 4.03
C VAL A 128 -3.29 -4.39 4.41
N LEU A 129 -3.01 -3.41 5.26
CA LEU A 129 -1.65 -3.01 5.64
C LEU A 129 -1.10 -3.71 6.89
N GLN A 130 -1.84 -4.61 7.54
CA GLN A 130 -1.41 -5.28 8.77
C GLN A 130 -0.01 -5.94 8.67
N GLY A 131 0.33 -6.52 7.51
CA GLY A 131 1.65 -7.11 7.27
C GLY A 131 2.78 -6.08 7.16
N TYR A 132 2.45 -4.86 6.73
CA TYR A 132 3.42 -3.78 6.50
C TYR A 132 3.92 -3.13 7.79
N SER A 133 3.20 -3.21 8.91
CA SER A 133 3.69 -2.72 10.21
C SER A 133 5.05 -3.32 10.58
N ARG A 134 5.22 -4.63 10.34
CA ARG A 134 6.49 -5.34 10.56
C ARG A 134 7.59 -4.91 9.59
N VAL A 135 7.22 -4.56 8.35
CA VAL A 135 8.16 -4.03 7.35
C VAL A 135 8.64 -2.65 7.77
N ILE A 136 7.74 -1.77 8.19
CA ILE A 136 8.08 -0.43 8.67
C ILE A 136 9.00 -0.53 9.89
N TYR A 137 8.64 -1.37 10.87
CA TYR A 137 9.51 -1.66 12.02
C TYR A 137 10.93 -2.05 11.59
N LYS A 138 11.06 -2.95 10.60
CA LYS A 138 12.36 -3.40 10.09
C LYS A 138 13.13 -2.28 9.38
N VAL A 139 12.45 -1.47 8.58
CA VAL A 139 13.05 -0.33 7.88
C VAL A 139 13.60 0.67 8.89
N MET A 140 12.82 1.00 9.91
CA MET A 140 13.20 2.00 10.90
C MET A 140 14.37 1.51 11.77
N LEU A 141 14.34 0.27 12.25
CA LEU A 141 15.40 -0.22 13.13
C LEU A 141 16.68 -0.67 12.44
N LYS A 142 16.58 -1.18 11.21
CA LYS A 142 17.71 -1.83 10.53
C LYS A 142 18.02 -1.21 9.18
N GLY A 143 17.17 -0.34 8.62
CA GLY A 143 17.31 0.18 7.27
C GLY A 143 17.05 -0.86 6.19
N ASN A 144 16.39 -1.98 6.54
CA ASN A 144 16.12 -3.11 5.65
C ASN A 144 14.62 -3.36 5.60
N GLN A 145 14.05 -3.53 4.40
CA GLN A 145 12.61 -3.82 4.25
C GLN A 145 12.27 -5.28 4.58
N VAL A 146 13.13 -6.20 4.16
CA VAL A 146 12.95 -7.63 4.35
C VAL A 146 14.27 -8.25 4.77
N SER A 147 14.20 -9.19 5.70
CA SER A 147 15.34 -9.98 6.15
C SER A 147 14.92 -11.44 6.36
N PRO A 148 15.87 -12.39 6.31
CA PRO A 148 15.56 -13.81 6.43
C PRO A 148 14.69 -14.15 7.65
N ASP A 149 15.00 -13.60 8.83
CA ASP A 149 14.26 -13.84 10.08
C ASP A 149 12.77 -13.50 10.00
N MET A 150 12.35 -12.66 9.05
CA MET A 150 10.95 -12.36 8.81
C MET A 150 10.19 -13.56 8.26
N LEU A 151 10.84 -14.53 7.60
CA LEU A 151 10.23 -15.73 7.02
C LEU A 151 9.67 -16.66 8.11
N GLN A 152 8.54 -16.29 8.71
CA GLN A 152 7.79 -17.06 9.69
C GLN A 152 6.36 -17.36 9.20
N PRO A 153 5.76 -18.49 9.65
CA PRO A 153 4.42 -18.89 9.23
C PRO A 153 3.30 -17.87 9.57
N ASP A 154 3.53 -17.05 10.58
CA ASP A 154 2.58 -16.09 11.16
C ASP A 154 2.82 -14.64 10.70
N PHE A 155 3.83 -14.38 9.87
CA PHE A 155 4.16 -13.03 9.41
C PHE A 155 3.33 -12.61 8.19
N PHE A 156 3.37 -13.40 7.11
CA PHE A 156 2.60 -13.15 5.90
C PHE A 156 1.88 -14.43 5.46
N PRO A 157 0.53 -14.44 5.44
CA PRO A 157 -0.24 -15.60 4.98
C PRO A 157 0.14 -16.04 3.56
N ASP A 158 0.44 -15.07 2.69
CA ASP A 158 0.70 -15.28 1.26
C ASP A 158 1.99 -16.04 0.96
N TRP A 159 2.91 -16.16 1.92
CA TRP A 159 4.10 -16.96 1.67
C TRP A 159 3.80 -18.46 1.61
N GLY A 160 2.68 -18.90 2.19
CA GLY A 160 2.23 -20.29 2.08
C GLY A 160 2.96 -21.28 2.99
N PRO A 161 2.57 -22.57 2.93
CA PRO A 161 2.90 -23.56 3.96
C PRO A 161 4.37 -23.97 3.99
N TRP A 162 5.13 -23.74 2.91
CA TRP A 162 6.55 -24.10 2.83
C TRP A 162 7.42 -23.25 3.77
N VAL A 163 6.97 -22.05 4.15
CA VAL A 163 7.72 -21.17 5.05
C VAL A 163 8.01 -21.83 6.38
N ALA A 164 7.08 -22.60 6.94
CA ALA A 164 7.30 -23.31 8.20
C ALA A 164 8.50 -24.27 8.16
N GLN A 165 8.68 -24.96 7.03
CA GLN A 165 9.81 -25.87 6.84
C GLN A 165 11.11 -25.10 6.57
N PHE A 166 11.02 -23.99 5.84
CA PHE A 166 12.17 -23.17 5.49
C PHE A 166 12.71 -22.39 6.70
N SER A 167 11.82 -21.83 7.53
CA SER A 167 12.14 -21.05 8.72
C SER A 167 12.85 -21.89 9.78
N ALA A 168 12.41 -23.14 9.97
CA ALA A 168 13.03 -24.10 10.90
C ALA A 168 14.53 -24.35 10.60
N ASN A 169 14.95 -24.20 9.34
CA ASN A 169 16.31 -24.44 8.90
C ASN A 169 17.09 -23.16 8.54
N MET A 170 16.53 -21.98 8.83
CA MET A 170 17.08 -20.69 8.42
C MET A 170 18.57 -20.49 8.77
N PRO A 171 19.05 -20.80 9.99
CA PRO A 171 20.46 -20.59 10.32
C PRO A 171 21.39 -21.48 9.48
N VAL A 172 20.95 -22.69 9.12
CA VAL A 172 21.72 -23.61 8.28
C VAL A 172 21.81 -23.05 6.86
N TRP A 173 20.68 -22.59 6.30
CA TRP A 173 20.64 -22.03 4.94
C TRP A 173 21.48 -20.77 4.82
N ARG A 174 21.45 -19.89 5.82
CA ARG A 174 22.26 -18.68 5.84
C ARG A 174 23.75 -18.98 6.00
N LYS A 175 24.15 -20.04 6.71
CA LYS A 175 25.56 -20.49 6.77
C LYS A 175 26.09 -21.03 5.43
N ALA A 176 25.22 -21.56 4.58
CA ALA A 176 25.59 -22.08 3.27
C ALA A 176 25.84 -20.98 2.22
N ILE A 177 25.51 -19.70 2.51
CA ILE A 177 25.71 -18.60 1.58
C ILE A 177 27.23 -18.39 1.35
N PRO A 178 27.71 -18.42 0.08
CA PRO A 178 29.13 -18.30 -0.25
C PRO A 178 29.60 -16.83 -0.29
N VAL A 179 29.01 -15.97 0.54
CA VAL A 179 29.33 -14.54 0.64
C VAL A 179 29.60 -14.25 2.11
N ASP A 180 30.86 -13.98 2.46
CA ASP A 180 31.29 -13.90 3.87
C ASP A 180 30.54 -12.82 4.66
N THR A 181 30.15 -11.72 4.01
CA THR A 181 29.38 -10.64 4.64
C THR A 181 27.90 -10.98 4.88
N LEU A 182 27.37 -12.00 4.19
CA LEU A 182 25.97 -12.45 4.32
C LEU A 182 25.87 -13.80 5.04
N ARG A 183 26.98 -14.52 5.18
CA ARG A 183 27.03 -15.86 5.77
C ARG A 183 26.61 -15.80 7.24
N GLY A 184 25.53 -16.51 7.55
CA GLY A 184 24.99 -16.59 8.92
C GLY A 184 24.22 -15.36 9.39
N VAL A 185 24.13 -14.29 8.61
CA VAL A 185 23.33 -13.10 8.94
C VAL A 185 21.86 -13.43 8.69
N THR A 186 20.98 -13.29 9.68
CA THR A 186 19.54 -13.60 9.51
C THR A 186 18.66 -12.36 9.62
N ASP A 187 19.13 -11.31 10.26
CA ASP A 187 18.33 -10.18 10.72
C ASP A 187 18.43 -8.94 9.81
N ALA A 188 19.29 -8.97 8.79
CA ALA A 188 19.47 -7.89 7.83
C ALA A 188 19.96 -8.39 6.47
N ALA A 189 19.70 -7.63 5.41
CA ALA A 189 20.34 -7.84 4.11
C ALA A 189 21.72 -7.16 4.05
N TRP A 190 21.85 -5.98 4.68
CA TRP A 190 23.12 -5.28 4.91
C TRP A 190 23.09 -4.52 6.23
N LYS A 191 24.28 -4.14 6.73
CA LYS A 191 24.39 -3.28 7.91
C LYS A 191 24.28 -1.82 7.46
N THR A 192 23.33 -1.10 8.05
CA THR A 192 23.13 0.34 7.86
C THR A 192 23.88 1.10 8.94
N ASP A 193 24.55 2.19 8.58
CA ASP A 193 25.25 3.04 9.55
C ASP A 193 24.27 3.71 10.51
N ARG A 194 24.66 3.86 11.79
CA ARG A 194 23.79 4.47 12.81
C ARG A 194 23.36 5.88 12.41
N LYS A 195 24.27 6.69 11.87
CA LYS A 195 23.95 8.05 11.42
C LYS A 195 22.88 8.04 10.34
N THR A 196 22.96 7.11 9.39
CA THR A 196 21.96 6.96 8.31
C THR A 196 20.59 6.54 8.85
N LEU A 197 20.53 5.67 9.86
CA LEU A 197 19.25 5.32 10.49
C LEU A 197 18.62 6.54 11.16
N LEU A 198 19.41 7.31 11.92
CA LEU A 198 18.93 8.54 12.56
C LEU A 198 18.44 9.58 11.54
N GLU A 199 19.18 9.78 10.46
CA GLU A 199 18.74 10.65 9.35
C GLU A 199 17.40 10.18 8.76
N LEU A 200 17.21 8.87 8.57
CA LEU A 200 15.95 8.30 8.10
C LEU A 200 14.79 8.56 9.07
N TYR A 201 15.01 8.34 10.38
CA TYR A 201 14.03 8.66 11.42
C TYR A 201 13.63 10.13 11.40
N THR A 202 14.61 11.04 11.35
CA THR A 202 14.35 12.49 11.28
C THR A 202 13.55 12.84 10.04
N ILE A 203 13.86 12.28 8.87
CA ILE A 203 13.08 12.51 7.65
C ILE A 203 11.61 12.12 7.87
N TRP A 204 11.35 10.95 8.45
CA TRP A 204 9.97 10.48 8.66
C TRP A 204 9.21 11.31 9.69
N PHE A 205 9.91 11.80 10.72
CA PHE A 205 9.34 12.72 11.68
C PHE A 205 8.98 14.07 11.04
N GLU A 206 9.93 14.70 10.34
CA GLU A 206 9.74 16.02 9.72
C GLU A 206 8.72 16.01 8.56
N THR A 207 8.56 14.89 7.86
CA THR A 207 7.55 14.75 6.80
C THR A 207 6.17 14.34 7.32
N GLY A 208 5.99 14.15 8.63
CA GLY A 208 4.72 13.73 9.23
C GLY A 208 4.35 12.26 8.98
N ASN A 209 5.30 11.42 8.54
CA ASN A 209 5.03 9.98 8.34
C ASN A 209 4.74 9.27 9.67
N MET A 210 5.28 9.77 10.78
CA MET A 210 5.00 9.22 12.11
C MET A 210 3.54 9.39 12.50
N ASP A 211 2.91 10.52 12.16
CA ASP A 211 1.47 10.73 12.40
C ASP A 211 0.63 9.76 11.56
N ILE A 212 1.03 9.51 10.32
CA ILE A 212 0.37 8.51 9.46
C ILE A 212 0.48 7.10 10.05
N ILE A 213 1.66 6.73 10.57
CA ILE A 213 1.83 5.43 11.24
C ILE A 213 0.92 5.34 12.45
N LYS A 214 0.82 6.41 13.25
CA LYS A 214 -0.07 6.44 14.41
C LYS A 214 -1.54 6.20 14.04
N GLU A 215 -2.00 6.77 12.93
CA GLU A 215 -3.36 6.55 12.43
C GLU A 215 -3.60 5.12 11.92
N ILE A 216 -2.57 4.39 11.52
CA ILE A 216 -2.71 3.01 11.02
C ILE A 216 -2.47 1.97 12.12
N ASP A 217 -1.46 2.18 12.94
CA ASP A 217 -0.96 1.27 13.97
C ASP A 217 -0.30 2.06 15.11
N GLU A 218 -1.12 2.45 16.09
CA GLU A 218 -0.69 3.19 17.28
C GLU A 218 0.41 2.44 18.07
N GLY A 219 0.31 1.11 18.15
CA GLY A 219 1.30 0.29 18.85
C GLY A 219 2.66 0.31 18.17
N LEU A 220 2.70 0.30 16.82
CA LEU A 220 3.93 0.51 16.07
C LEU A 220 4.49 1.91 16.28
N TYR A 221 3.64 2.94 16.26
CA TYR A 221 4.06 4.32 16.50
C TYR A 221 4.75 4.46 17.86
N ASP A 222 4.11 3.98 18.94
CA ASP A 222 4.64 4.10 20.31
C ASP A 222 6.02 3.42 20.42
N LEU A 223 6.13 2.22 19.85
CA LEU A 223 7.39 1.48 19.85
C LEU A 223 8.49 2.20 19.07
N LEU A 224 8.17 2.79 17.91
CA LEU A 224 9.15 3.52 17.11
C LEU A 224 9.57 4.83 17.78
N ALA A 225 8.63 5.51 18.44
CA ALA A 225 8.89 6.73 19.17
C ALA A 225 9.80 6.48 20.38
N GLU A 226 9.57 5.39 21.12
CA GLU A 226 10.43 4.96 22.23
C GLU A 226 11.86 4.70 21.75
N VAL A 227 12.03 3.88 20.70
CA VAL A 227 13.37 3.57 20.18
C VAL A 227 14.08 4.82 19.64
N MET A 228 13.35 5.71 18.96
CA MET A 228 13.93 6.95 18.47
C MET A 228 14.37 7.86 19.61
N GLN A 229 13.62 7.93 20.72
CA GLN A 229 14.00 8.70 21.90
C GLN A 229 15.28 8.17 22.53
N GLU A 230 15.38 6.85 22.76
CA GLU A 230 16.59 6.22 23.29
C GLU A 230 17.82 6.51 22.40
N GLU A 231 17.68 6.36 21.08
CA GLU A 231 18.78 6.58 20.14
C GLU A 231 19.22 8.05 20.02
N LEU A 232 18.33 9.00 20.34
CA LEU A 232 18.64 10.44 20.39
C LEU A 232 19.26 10.86 21.72
N GLU A 233 18.92 10.20 22.83
CA GLU A 233 19.53 10.45 24.15
C GLU A 233 20.98 9.93 24.23
N ASP A 234 21.31 8.89 23.45
CA ASP A 234 22.66 8.32 23.31
C ASP A 234 23.60 9.12 22.37
N GLN A 235 23.38 10.43 22.20
CA GLN A 235 24.24 11.36 21.42
C GLN A 235 25.02 12.34 22.32
#